data_AF-A0A966TH42-F1
#
_entry.id   AF-A0A966TH42-F1
#
_cell.length_a   1.000
_cell.length_b   1.000
_cell.length_c   1.000
_cell.angle_alpha   90.00
_cell.angle_beta   90.00
_cell.angle_gamma   90.00
#
_symmetry.space_group_name_H-M   'P 1'
#
loop_
_entity.id
_entity.type
_entity.pdbx_description
1 polymer ?
#
loop_
_entity_poly.entity_id
_entity_poly.type
_entity_poly.pdbx_seq_one_letter_code
_entity_poly.pdbx_strand_id
1 'polypeptide(L)'
;MFETLSDRLGGVLKGLRNRGRLTESDVVEVLAEVRTALLEADVNVTVVRDVVERIRVNAVGATASTALNPGQQVIKIVNDELVAMLGGETLKITYATHPPTVVLMAGLQGAGKTTNAAKLASWFKSQGRQPMLVGADLQRPAAVEQLRVLGAQINVPVFSEPGDPVVTAKLGLVEAQRLGKDVLIVDTAGRLAIDAEMMKQVKEISQAVQPKFTFLVIDAMTGQDAVTVAKSFDETLSIDGVILSKLDGDARGGAALSVKQVLGKPIAFASTGEKLDAFEQFHPDRMASRILGMGDMLTLIEQAEKVFEKEKAEATAAKMLEGEFTLEDFLEQLQQLKKMGSLQGVMGMMPGIPKEMKNAQIPDDQVKRTEAIIYSMTPQERARPELIDGSRRVRISKGSGTTVADVNRLVKQFSEMKKMMKQMGGKGALGGKRGKGSKSSGMPDDLAAALGSRLGPR
;
A
#
# COMPACT_ATOMS: atom_id res chain seq x y z
N MET A 1 22.38 -11.09 -3.11
CA MET A 1 21.45 -10.96 -4.27
C MET A 1 21.35 -9.54 -4.82
N PHE A 2 20.75 -8.57 -4.10
CA PHE A 2 20.50 -7.24 -4.69
C PHE A 2 21.67 -6.27 -4.63
N GLU A 3 22.79 -6.62 -3.98
CA GLU A 3 23.93 -5.71 -3.78
C GLU A 3 24.50 -5.14 -5.08
N THR A 4 24.66 -5.96 -6.13
CA THR A 4 25.16 -5.46 -7.43
C THR A 4 24.19 -4.49 -8.08
N LEU A 5 22.89 -4.78 -8.00
CA LEU A 5 21.84 -3.87 -8.45
C LEU A 5 21.82 -2.59 -7.60
N SER A 6 22.05 -2.72 -6.29
CA SER A 6 22.15 -1.61 -5.35
C SER A 6 23.33 -0.70 -5.58
N ASP A 7 24.50 -1.25 -5.85
CA ASP A 7 25.70 -0.49 -6.12
C ASP A 7 25.55 0.27 -7.45
N ARG A 8 25.00 -0.39 -8.48
CA ARG A 8 24.73 0.23 -9.77
C ARG A 8 23.69 1.32 -9.65
N LEU A 9 22.46 1.00 -9.23
CA LEU A 9 21.37 1.97 -9.11
C LEU A 9 21.71 3.08 -8.10
N GLY A 10 22.32 2.73 -6.97
CA GLY A 10 22.79 3.70 -5.98
C GLY A 10 23.85 4.65 -6.56
N GLY A 11 24.74 4.16 -7.43
CA GLY A 11 25.70 4.97 -8.18
C GLY A 11 25.01 5.96 -9.13
N VAL A 12 24.12 5.47 -10.00
CA VAL A 12 23.36 6.28 -10.96
C VAL A 12 22.61 7.41 -10.23
N LEU A 13 21.90 7.06 -9.16
CA LEU A 13 21.03 7.98 -8.44
C LEU A 13 21.80 8.96 -7.53
N LYS A 14 22.99 8.59 -7.03
CA LYS A 14 23.89 9.53 -6.35
C LYS A 14 24.38 10.64 -7.28
N GLY A 15 24.67 10.33 -8.55
CA GLY A 15 25.07 11.32 -9.55
C GLY A 15 23.99 12.36 -9.82
N LEU A 16 22.72 11.90 -9.87
CA LEU A 16 21.54 12.74 -10.01
C LEU A 16 21.33 13.73 -8.85
N ARG A 17 21.63 13.30 -7.62
CA ARG A 17 21.44 14.12 -6.41
C ARG A 17 22.20 15.46 -6.45
N ASN A 18 23.36 15.48 -7.09
CA ASN A 18 24.23 16.65 -7.12
C ASN A 18 23.83 17.66 -8.22
N ARG A 19 22.87 17.33 -9.09
CA ARG A 19 22.39 18.21 -10.16
C ARG A 19 21.15 18.99 -9.68
N GLY A 20 21.23 20.32 -9.68
CA GLY A 20 20.16 21.19 -9.15
C GLY A 20 18.93 21.34 -10.06
N ARG A 21 19.11 21.36 -11.38
CA ARG A 21 18.02 21.26 -12.38
C ARG A 21 18.34 20.12 -13.32
N LEU A 22 17.34 19.29 -13.60
CA LEU A 22 17.42 18.22 -14.58
C LEU A 22 16.79 18.68 -15.88
N THR A 23 17.48 18.39 -16.98
CA THR A 23 16.96 18.47 -18.33
C THR A 23 16.34 17.13 -18.72
N GLU A 24 15.51 17.14 -19.76
CA GLU A 24 14.92 15.90 -20.30
C GLU A 24 16.00 14.92 -20.78
N SER A 25 17.12 15.43 -21.32
CA SER A 25 18.30 14.63 -21.68
C SER A 25 18.97 13.95 -20.48
N ASP A 26 19.02 14.61 -19.32
CA ASP A 26 19.59 14.00 -18.10
C ASP A 26 18.74 12.80 -17.63
N VAL A 27 17.42 12.92 -17.74
CA VAL A 27 16.50 11.82 -17.39
C VAL A 27 16.68 10.64 -18.33
N VAL A 28 16.85 10.87 -19.63
CA VAL A 28 17.07 9.81 -20.62
C VAL A 28 18.38 9.06 -20.36
N GLU A 29 19.47 9.77 -20.05
CA GLU A 29 20.77 9.18 -19.73
C GLU A 29 20.67 8.25 -18.51
N VAL A 30 20.06 8.74 -17.44
CA VAL A 30 19.82 7.95 -16.22
C VAL A 30 19.00 6.70 -16.50
N LEU A 31 17.93 6.84 -17.28
CA LEU A 31 17.06 5.71 -17.62
C LEU A 31 17.80 4.64 -18.43
N ALA A 32 18.78 5.02 -19.25
CA ALA A 32 19.64 4.07 -19.96
C ALA A 32 20.54 3.28 -18.99
N GLU A 33 21.08 3.94 -17.96
CA GLU A 33 21.86 3.27 -16.91
C GLU A 33 20.99 2.35 -16.05
N VAL A 34 19.80 2.80 -15.64
CA VAL A 34 18.81 1.99 -14.91
C VAL A 34 18.41 0.77 -15.72
N ARG A 35 18.15 0.94 -17.02
CA ARG A 35 17.86 -0.16 -17.96
C ARG A 35 19.00 -1.18 -17.97
N THR A 36 20.24 -0.71 -18.07
CA THR A 36 21.42 -1.57 -18.13
C THR A 36 21.58 -2.35 -16.83
N ALA A 37 21.43 -1.68 -15.68
CA ALA A 37 21.51 -2.32 -14.37
C ALA A 37 20.43 -3.41 -14.18
N LEU A 38 19.20 -3.17 -14.62
CA LEU A 38 18.13 -4.17 -14.55
C LEU A 38 18.39 -5.37 -15.47
N LEU A 39 18.93 -5.15 -16.67
CA LEU A 39 19.28 -6.24 -17.60
C LEU A 39 20.45 -7.08 -17.08
N GLU A 40 21.48 -6.43 -16.53
CA GLU A 40 22.60 -7.14 -15.90
C GLU A 40 22.15 -7.97 -14.69
N ALA A 41 21.13 -7.49 -13.98
CA ALA A 41 20.44 -8.20 -12.90
C ALA A 41 19.56 -9.38 -13.38
N ASP A 42 19.60 -9.70 -14.69
CA ASP A 42 18.84 -10.76 -15.36
C ASP A 42 17.31 -10.59 -15.25
N VAL A 43 16.85 -9.33 -15.19
CA VAL A 43 15.43 -9.00 -15.30
C VAL A 43 14.99 -9.22 -16.75
N ASN A 44 13.80 -9.77 -16.94
CA ASN A 44 13.24 -10.00 -18.26
C ASN A 44 13.21 -8.73 -19.11
N VAL A 45 13.71 -8.81 -20.36
CA VAL A 45 13.85 -7.66 -21.28
C VAL A 45 12.54 -6.92 -21.50
N THR A 46 11.42 -7.64 -21.60
CA THR A 46 10.09 -7.05 -21.78
C THR A 46 9.71 -6.24 -20.54
N VAL A 47 9.93 -6.80 -19.35
CA VAL A 47 9.67 -6.14 -18.07
C VAL A 47 10.53 -4.88 -17.92
N VAL A 48 11.82 -4.95 -18.22
CA VAL A 48 12.72 -3.78 -18.16
C VAL A 48 12.23 -2.67 -19.09
N ARG A 49 11.89 -3.00 -20.34
CA ARG A 49 11.39 -2.01 -21.30
C ARG A 49 10.15 -1.31 -20.78
N ASP A 50 9.18 -2.07 -20.29
CA ASP A 50 7.90 -1.52 -19.84
C ASP A 50 8.07 -0.65 -18.58
N VAL A 51 8.98 -1.03 -17.68
CA VAL A 51 9.33 -0.27 -16.47
C VAL A 51 10.01 1.04 -16.80
N VAL A 52 11.04 1.01 -17.66
CA VAL A 52 11.77 2.21 -18.07
C VAL A 52 10.83 3.21 -18.76
N GLU A 53 9.89 2.72 -19.56
CA GLU A 53 8.88 3.56 -20.21
C GLU A 53 7.93 4.21 -19.21
N ARG A 54 7.45 3.47 -18.19
CA ARG A 54 6.62 4.04 -17.12
C ARG A 54 7.36 5.10 -16.32
N ILE A 55 8.62 4.85 -15.95
CA ILE A 55 9.46 5.83 -15.25
C ILE A 55 9.65 7.07 -16.12
N ARG A 56 9.89 6.92 -17.43
CA ARG A 56 10.02 8.03 -18.38
C ARG A 56 8.78 8.92 -18.41
N VAL A 57 7.60 8.30 -18.61
CA VAL A 57 6.32 9.01 -18.66
C VAL A 57 6.04 9.74 -17.35
N ASN A 58 6.29 9.09 -16.21
CA ASN A 58 6.07 9.68 -14.89
C ASN A 58 7.08 10.79 -14.57
N ALA A 59 8.34 10.67 -15.00
CA ALA A 59 9.37 11.67 -14.77
C ALA A 59 9.17 12.94 -15.60
N VAL A 60 8.68 12.80 -16.84
CA VAL A 60 8.36 13.95 -17.72
C VAL A 60 7.00 14.58 -17.35
N GLY A 61 6.03 13.76 -16.96
CA GLY A 61 4.67 14.19 -16.61
C GLY A 61 4.48 14.69 -15.18
N ALA A 62 5.42 14.42 -14.27
CA ALA A 62 5.39 14.96 -12.91
C ALA A 62 5.54 16.48 -12.98
N THR A 63 4.42 17.20 -12.79
CA THR A 63 4.47 18.62 -12.43
C THR A 63 5.38 18.74 -11.21
N ALA A 64 6.53 19.39 -11.39
CA ALA A 64 7.56 19.51 -10.37
C ALA A 64 6.92 19.78 -9.01
N SER A 65 6.88 18.75 -8.16
CA SER A 65 6.44 18.91 -6.78
C SER A 65 7.36 19.95 -6.16
N THR A 66 6.82 21.09 -5.75
CA THR A 66 7.60 22.18 -5.14
C THR A 66 8.28 21.74 -3.84
N ALA A 67 7.85 20.62 -3.25
CA ALA A 67 8.42 20.05 -2.03
C ALA A 67 9.73 19.28 -2.27
N LEU A 68 9.96 18.78 -3.48
CA LEU A 68 11.08 17.88 -3.80
C LEU A 68 11.93 18.45 -4.93
N ASN A 69 13.25 18.32 -4.83
CA ASN A 69 14.11 18.65 -5.95
C ASN A 69 13.95 17.61 -7.09
N PRO A 70 14.31 17.95 -8.34
CA PRO A 70 14.12 17.05 -9.47
C PRO A 70 14.81 15.68 -9.31
N GLY A 71 16.00 15.63 -8.69
CA GLY A 71 16.71 14.37 -8.44
C GLY A 71 15.96 13.45 -7.46
N GLN A 72 15.42 14.01 -6.38
CA GLN A 72 14.59 13.30 -5.41
C GLN A 72 13.30 12.78 -6.03
N GLN A 73 12.70 13.54 -6.96
CA GLN A 73 11.51 13.09 -7.69
C GLN A 73 11.81 11.86 -8.54
N VAL A 74 12.91 11.86 -9.30
CA VAL A 74 13.32 10.69 -10.10
C VAL A 74 13.59 9.48 -9.19
N ILE A 75 14.32 9.68 -8.08
CA ILE A 75 14.58 8.60 -7.11
C ILE A 75 13.28 8.02 -6.56
N LYS A 76 12.31 8.87 -6.21
CA LYS A 76 10.99 8.45 -5.72
C LYS A 76 10.25 7.65 -6.79
N ILE A 77 10.18 8.14 -8.02
CA ILE A 77 9.50 7.44 -9.13
C ILE A 77 10.14 6.07 -9.37
N VAL A 78 11.47 5.98 -9.35
CA VAL A 78 12.19 4.70 -9.49
C VAL A 78 11.86 3.77 -8.31
N ASN A 79 11.80 4.28 -7.08
CA ASN A 79 11.41 3.49 -5.91
C ASN A 79 9.98 2.96 -6.04
N ASP A 80 9.02 3.84 -6.31
CA ASP A 80 7.59 3.49 -6.43
C ASP A 80 7.41 2.42 -7.51
N GLU A 81 8.14 2.54 -8.62
CA GLU A 81 8.12 1.55 -9.69
C GLU A 81 8.76 0.22 -9.28
N LEU A 82 9.89 0.23 -8.55
CA LEU A 82 10.49 -0.98 -7.99
C LEU A 82 9.57 -1.66 -6.97
N VAL A 83 8.87 -0.90 -6.13
CA VAL A 83 7.87 -1.43 -5.18
C VAL A 83 6.73 -2.10 -5.94
N ALA A 84 6.22 -1.45 -6.99
CA ALA A 84 5.19 -2.02 -7.85
C ALA A 84 5.65 -3.32 -8.51
N MET A 85 6.87 -3.35 -9.05
CA MET A 85 7.48 -4.55 -9.63
C MET A 85 7.63 -5.69 -8.62
N LEU A 86 7.90 -5.39 -7.35
CA LEU A 86 8.12 -6.39 -6.30
C LEU A 86 6.85 -6.90 -5.65
N GLY A 87 5.67 -6.42 -6.02
CA GLY A 87 4.41 -6.93 -5.49
C GLY A 87 3.42 -5.86 -5.05
N GLY A 88 3.86 -4.61 -4.91
CA GLY A 88 3.10 -3.53 -4.31
C GLY A 88 2.99 -3.75 -2.80
N GLU A 89 1.85 -4.27 -2.34
CA GLU A 89 1.59 -4.49 -0.93
C GLU A 89 2.01 -5.90 -0.46
N THR A 90 2.32 -5.99 0.84
CA THR A 90 2.59 -7.27 1.51
C THR A 90 1.34 -8.16 1.50
N LEU A 91 1.46 -9.41 1.04
CA LEU A 91 0.35 -10.36 1.06
C LEU A 91 -0.08 -10.66 2.50
N LYS A 92 -1.32 -10.36 2.85
CA LYS A 92 -1.89 -10.70 4.17
C LYS A 92 -2.37 -12.15 4.19
N ILE A 93 -1.78 -12.97 5.06
CA ILE A 93 -2.22 -14.35 5.28
C ILE A 93 -3.55 -14.35 6.05
N THR A 94 -4.61 -14.83 5.39
CA THR A 94 -5.93 -14.98 6.01
C THR A 94 -6.23 -16.45 6.25
N TYR A 95 -6.82 -16.77 7.39
CA TYR A 95 -7.11 -18.15 7.77
C TYR A 95 -8.49 -18.57 7.28
N ALA A 96 -8.70 -19.87 7.05
CA ALA A 96 -10.00 -20.42 6.73
C ALA A 96 -10.95 -20.27 7.94
N THR A 97 -12.23 -20.00 7.66
CA THR A 97 -13.28 -19.94 8.70
C THR A 97 -13.46 -21.27 9.41
N HIS A 98 -13.29 -22.37 8.66
CA HIS A 98 -13.28 -23.73 9.16
C HIS A 98 -11.87 -24.32 8.97
N PRO A 99 -11.15 -24.62 10.06
CA PRO A 99 -9.84 -25.25 9.98
C PRO A 99 -9.90 -26.67 9.38
N PRO A 100 -8.81 -27.15 8.76
CA PRO A 100 -7.52 -26.47 8.60
C PRO A 100 -7.49 -25.49 7.41
N THR A 101 -6.66 -24.45 7.53
CA THR A 101 -6.26 -23.64 6.37
C THR A 101 -5.28 -24.45 5.52
N VAL A 102 -5.70 -24.86 4.32
CA VAL A 102 -4.88 -25.67 3.42
C VAL A 102 -4.00 -24.77 2.54
N VAL A 103 -2.71 -25.08 2.49
CA VAL A 103 -1.70 -24.43 1.65
C VAL A 103 -1.06 -25.47 0.75
N LEU A 104 -1.08 -25.23 -0.56
CA LEU A 104 -0.48 -26.10 -1.57
C LEU A 104 0.85 -25.52 -2.04
N MET A 105 1.93 -26.30 -1.96
CA MET A 105 3.26 -25.92 -2.44
C MET A 105 3.48 -26.50 -3.84
N ALA A 106 3.64 -25.64 -4.84
CA ALA A 106 3.89 -26.00 -6.23
C ALA A 106 5.21 -25.40 -6.75
N GLY A 107 5.71 -25.90 -7.89
CA GLY A 107 6.89 -25.35 -8.56
C GLY A 107 7.90 -26.38 -9.06
N LEU A 108 8.95 -25.87 -9.71
CA LEU A 108 9.94 -26.69 -10.41
C LEU A 108 10.69 -27.65 -9.49
N GLN A 109 11.22 -28.71 -10.09
CA GLN A 109 12.21 -29.55 -9.43
C GLN A 109 13.43 -28.73 -9.02
N GLY A 110 13.95 -28.96 -7.81
CA GLY A 110 15.13 -28.24 -7.31
C GLY A 110 14.89 -26.81 -6.80
N ALA A 111 13.67 -26.27 -6.93
CA ALA A 111 13.32 -24.93 -6.40
C ALA A 111 13.19 -24.87 -4.86
N GLY A 112 13.45 -25.98 -4.15
CA GLY A 112 13.43 -25.99 -2.68
C GLY A 112 12.04 -26.07 -2.04
N LYS A 113 11.04 -26.67 -2.70
CA LYS A 113 9.66 -26.82 -2.17
C LYS A 113 9.60 -27.49 -0.79
N THR A 114 10.18 -28.68 -0.64
CA THR A 114 10.19 -29.43 0.62
C THR A 114 10.81 -28.63 1.77
N THR A 115 11.94 -27.95 1.52
CA THR A 115 12.59 -27.08 2.51
C THR A 115 11.71 -25.88 2.85
N ASN A 116 11.12 -25.22 1.86
CA ASN A 116 10.23 -24.08 2.07
C ASN A 116 8.90 -24.47 2.73
N ALA A 117 8.40 -25.69 2.53
CA ALA A 117 7.23 -26.22 3.21
C ALA A 117 7.50 -26.35 4.72
N ALA A 118 8.66 -26.89 5.10
CA ALA A 118 9.08 -26.96 6.50
C ALA A 118 9.31 -25.58 7.13
N LYS A 119 9.95 -24.66 6.39
CA LYS A 119 10.12 -23.26 6.82
C LYS A 119 8.79 -22.54 7.03
N LEU A 120 7.86 -22.72 6.09
CA LEU A 120 6.51 -22.15 6.19
C LEU A 120 5.76 -22.72 7.40
N ALA A 121 5.88 -24.02 7.67
CA ALA A 121 5.35 -24.62 8.89
C ALA A 121 5.97 -24.01 10.15
N SER A 122 7.29 -23.85 10.19
CA SER A 122 8.00 -23.18 11.30
C SER A 122 7.49 -21.75 11.51
N TRP A 123 7.29 -21.00 10.42
CA TRP A 123 6.73 -19.65 10.46
C TRP A 123 5.30 -19.64 11.00
N PHE A 124 4.40 -20.50 10.54
CA PHE A 124 3.05 -20.60 11.11
C PHE A 124 3.07 -20.96 12.60
N LYS A 125 3.96 -21.86 13.00
CA LYS A 125 4.16 -22.23 14.40
C LYS A 125 4.63 -21.05 15.25
N SER A 126 5.52 -20.20 14.74
CA SER A 126 5.96 -18.98 15.44
C SER A 126 4.83 -17.95 15.60
N GLN A 127 3.83 -17.99 14.71
CA GLN A 127 2.58 -17.22 14.83
C GLN A 127 1.55 -17.86 15.80
N GLY A 128 1.93 -18.91 16.54
CA GLY A 128 1.05 -19.60 17.49
C GLY A 128 0.07 -20.58 16.84
N ARG A 129 0.26 -20.94 15.56
CA ARG A 129 -0.56 -21.94 14.87
C ARG A 129 -0.06 -23.36 15.11
N GLN A 130 -0.90 -24.34 14.79
CA GLN A 130 -0.62 -25.76 14.88
C GLN A 130 -0.58 -26.40 13.48
N PRO A 131 0.51 -26.19 12.73
CA PRO A 131 0.64 -26.71 11.38
C PRO A 131 0.84 -28.23 11.37
N MET A 132 0.54 -28.80 10.22
CA MET A 132 0.84 -30.17 9.83
C MET A 132 1.30 -30.20 8.38
N LEU A 133 2.25 -31.08 8.07
CA LEU A 133 2.82 -31.25 6.75
C LEU A 133 2.28 -32.53 6.10
N VAL A 134 2.08 -32.49 4.79
CA VAL A 134 1.75 -33.68 3.98
C VAL A 134 2.78 -33.85 2.90
N GLY A 135 3.45 -35.01 2.87
CA GLY A 135 4.38 -35.39 1.82
C GLY A 135 3.63 -36.03 0.65
N ALA A 136 3.36 -35.27 -0.40
CA ALA A 136 2.75 -35.76 -1.64
C ALA A 136 3.79 -35.94 -2.78
N ASP A 137 5.07 -35.69 -2.52
CA ASP A 137 6.18 -36.06 -3.42
C ASP A 137 6.55 -37.55 -3.22
N LEU A 138 5.74 -38.44 -3.80
CA LEU A 138 5.95 -39.88 -3.74
C LEU A 138 6.87 -40.41 -4.85
N GLN A 139 7.19 -39.58 -5.83
CA GLN A 139 7.99 -39.97 -7.00
C GLN A 139 9.49 -39.80 -6.75
N ARG A 140 9.88 -38.78 -5.98
CA ARG A 140 11.28 -38.52 -5.68
C ARG A 140 11.78 -39.40 -4.54
N PRO A 141 12.89 -40.14 -4.74
CA PRO A 141 13.48 -40.97 -3.69
C PRO A 141 13.78 -40.16 -2.41
N ALA A 142 13.38 -40.70 -1.26
CA ALA A 142 13.57 -40.12 0.06
C ALA A 142 12.98 -38.71 0.28
N ALA A 143 12.12 -38.19 -0.60
CA ALA A 143 11.53 -36.86 -0.42
C ALA A 143 10.61 -36.81 0.82
N VAL A 144 9.81 -37.85 1.03
CA VAL A 144 8.99 -38.00 2.24
C VAL A 144 9.87 -38.04 3.50
N GLU A 145 10.96 -38.80 3.50
CA GLU A 145 11.84 -38.86 4.67
C GLU A 145 12.62 -37.59 4.91
N GLN A 146 13.02 -36.88 3.85
CA GLN A 146 13.55 -35.53 3.97
C GLN A 146 12.54 -34.63 4.68
N LEU A 147 11.25 -34.67 4.29
CA LEU A 147 10.21 -33.88 4.93
C LEU A 147 9.98 -34.31 6.39
N ARG A 148 10.00 -35.62 6.71
CA ARG A 148 9.88 -36.13 8.09
C ARG A 148 11.02 -35.66 8.98
N VAL A 149 12.26 -35.69 8.49
CA VAL A 149 13.44 -35.18 9.21
C VAL A 149 13.29 -33.68 9.49
N LEU A 150 12.90 -32.89 8.48
CA LEU A 150 12.68 -31.46 8.66
C LEU A 150 11.52 -31.17 9.64
N GLY A 151 10.41 -31.89 9.53
CA GLY A 151 9.27 -31.78 10.43
C GLY A 151 9.63 -32.12 11.88
N ALA A 152 10.44 -33.16 12.10
CA ALA A 152 10.92 -33.54 13.42
C ALA A 152 11.79 -32.42 14.05
N GLN A 153 12.68 -31.79 13.28
CA GLN A 153 13.52 -30.69 13.77
C GLN A 153 12.70 -29.50 14.31
N ILE A 154 11.55 -29.23 13.71
CA ILE A 154 10.66 -28.13 14.13
C ILE A 154 9.49 -28.60 14.99
N ASN A 155 9.44 -29.88 15.36
CA ASN A 155 8.33 -30.51 16.09
C ASN A 155 6.97 -30.23 15.41
N VAL A 156 6.87 -30.55 14.12
CA VAL A 156 5.65 -30.48 13.30
C VAL A 156 5.37 -31.88 12.73
N PRO A 157 4.16 -32.42 12.90
CA PRO A 157 3.82 -33.75 12.38
C PRO A 157 3.78 -33.74 10.84
N VAL A 158 4.24 -34.85 10.26
CA VAL A 158 4.25 -35.08 8.81
C VAL A 158 3.44 -36.33 8.51
N PHE A 159 2.47 -36.22 7.62
CA PHE A 159 1.67 -37.34 7.11
C PHE A 159 2.06 -37.69 5.68
N SER A 160 2.15 -38.97 5.38
CA SER A 160 2.36 -39.49 4.03
C SER A 160 2.00 -40.95 4.00
N GLU A 161 1.24 -41.36 3.00
CA GLU A 161 0.94 -42.75 2.67
C GLU A 161 1.55 -43.09 1.30
N PRO A 162 2.00 -44.34 1.09
CA PRO A 162 2.47 -44.79 -0.22
C PRO A 162 1.30 -44.92 -1.21
N GLY A 163 1.60 -44.91 -2.51
CA GLY A 163 0.61 -45.06 -3.57
C GLY A 163 0.35 -43.75 -4.32
N ASP A 164 -0.88 -43.27 -4.29
CA ASP A 164 -1.32 -42.12 -5.09
C ASP A 164 -1.19 -40.78 -4.30
N PRO A 165 -0.44 -39.80 -4.81
CA PRO A 165 -0.33 -38.46 -4.23
C PRO A 165 -1.67 -37.76 -3.94
N VAL A 166 -2.69 -37.97 -4.78
CA VAL A 166 -4.02 -37.36 -4.61
C VAL A 166 -4.72 -37.95 -3.37
N VAL A 167 -4.64 -39.27 -3.23
CA VAL A 167 -5.19 -39.99 -2.07
C VAL A 167 -4.44 -39.57 -0.80
N THR A 168 -3.11 -39.50 -0.85
CA THR A 168 -2.27 -39.07 0.28
C THR A 168 -2.61 -37.65 0.74
N ALA A 169 -2.80 -36.71 -0.20
CA ALA A 169 -3.21 -35.35 0.13
C ALA A 169 -4.59 -35.29 0.81
N LYS A 170 -5.55 -36.06 0.30
CA LYS A 170 -6.91 -36.14 0.87
C LYS A 170 -6.93 -36.78 2.26
N LEU A 171 -6.19 -37.87 2.46
CA LEU A 171 -6.06 -38.52 3.77
C LEU A 171 -5.34 -37.62 4.78
N GLY A 172 -4.33 -36.88 4.33
CA GLY A 172 -3.63 -35.89 5.15
C GLY A 172 -4.55 -34.77 5.65
N LEU A 173 -5.53 -34.35 4.84
CA LEU A 173 -6.56 -33.40 5.25
C LEU A 173 -7.47 -33.96 6.35
N VAL A 174 -7.92 -35.21 6.19
CA VAL A 174 -8.74 -35.89 7.21
C VAL A 174 -7.97 -36.06 8.52
N GLU A 175 -6.68 -36.44 8.44
CA GLU A 175 -5.83 -36.62 9.61
C GLU A 175 -5.56 -35.28 10.33
N ALA A 176 -5.36 -34.19 9.58
CA ALA A 176 -5.21 -32.85 10.15
C ALA A 176 -6.47 -32.42 10.92
N GLN A 177 -7.66 -32.71 10.39
CA GLN A 177 -8.93 -32.47 11.09
C GLN A 177 -9.04 -33.33 12.35
N ARG A 178 -8.69 -34.62 12.26
CA ARG A 178 -8.73 -35.56 13.40
C ARG A 178 -7.80 -35.13 14.54
N LEU A 179 -6.62 -34.60 14.20
CA LEU A 179 -5.61 -34.12 15.15
C LEU A 179 -5.83 -32.67 15.60
N GLY A 180 -6.89 -31.99 15.14
CA GLY A 180 -7.20 -30.61 15.49
C GLY A 180 -6.18 -29.59 15.00
N LYS A 181 -5.50 -29.87 13.88
CA LYS A 181 -4.51 -28.96 13.27
C LYS A 181 -5.21 -27.84 12.52
N ASP A 182 -4.70 -26.62 12.62
CA ASP A 182 -5.35 -25.44 12.06
C ASP A 182 -4.73 -24.97 10.73
N VAL A 183 -3.56 -25.50 10.36
CA VAL A 183 -2.89 -25.26 9.08
C VAL A 183 -2.39 -26.59 8.51
N LEU A 184 -2.66 -26.82 7.24
CA LEU A 184 -2.18 -27.99 6.50
C LEU A 184 -1.32 -27.52 5.32
N ILE A 185 -0.08 -27.97 5.23
CA ILE A 185 0.84 -27.63 4.14
C ILE A 185 1.11 -28.89 3.34
N VAL A 186 0.74 -28.88 2.06
CA VAL A 186 0.91 -30.01 1.14
C VAL A 186 2.14 -29.77 0.28
N ASP A 187 3.20 -30.56 0.49
CA ASP A 187 4.42 -30.55 -0.33
C ASP A 187 4.24 -31.49 -1.52
N THR A 188 4.19 -30.93 -2.73
CA THR A 188 4.02 -31.70 -3.97
C THR A 188 5.35 -31.96 -4.67
N ALA A 189 5.38 -32.99 -5.52
CA ALA A 189 6.54 -33.27 -6.37
C ALA A 189 6.95 -32.08 -7.23
N GLY A 190 8.25 -31.95 -7.48
CA GLY A 190 8.77 -31.00 -8.46
C GLY A 190 8.46 -31.41 -9.88
N ARG A 191 7.95 -30.47 -10.67
CA ARG A 191 7.43 -30.77 -12.01
C ARG A 191 8.02 -29.80 -13.02
N LEU A 192 8.36 -30.31 -14.18
CA LEU A 192 8.72 -29.48 -15.32
C LEU A 192 7.42 -28.89 -15.90
N ALA A 193 7.42 -27.59 -16.19
CA ALA A 193 6.24 -26.89 -16.71
C ALA A 193 5.72 -27.42 -18.07
N ILE A 194 6.52 -28.26 -18.73
CA ILE A 194 6.25 -28.89 -20.02
C ILE A 194 5.64 -30.30 -19.91
N ASP A 195 5.58 -30.88 -18.71
CA ASP A 195 5.04 -32.24 -18.52
C ASP A 195 3.54 -32.16 -18.20
N ALA A 196 2.71 -32.48 -19.20
CA ALA A 196 1.25 -32.41 -19.12
C ALA A 196 0.64 -33.41 -18.13
N GLU A 197 1.22 -34.61 -17.99
CA GLU A 197 0.74 -35.63 -17.06
C GLU A 197 1.02 -35.19 -15.62
N MET A 198 2.22 -34.65 -15.39
CA MET A 198 2.55 -34.04 -14.12
C MET A 198 1.66 -32.83 -13.80
N MET A 199 1.40 -31.92 -14.73
CA MET A 199 0.54 -30.76 -14.45
C MET A 199 -0.91 -31.18 -14.13
N LYS A 200 -1.42 -32.24 -14.79
CA LYS A 200 -2.72 -32.83 -14.50
C LYS A 200 -2.81 -33.34 -13.05
N GLN A 201 -1.80 -34.07 -12.57
CA GLN A 201 -1.85 -34.61 -11.22
C GLN A 201 -1.77 -33.53 -10.12
N VAL A 202 -1.04 -32.41 -10.30
CA VAL A 202 -1.13 -31.30 -9.30
C VAL A 202 -2.52 -30.68 -9.29
N LYS A 203 -3.14 -30.55 -10.47
CA LYS A 203 -4.50 -30.04 -10.57
C LYS A 203 -5.48 -30.96 -9.83
N GLU A 204 -5.32 -32.27 -9.95
CA GLU A 204 -6.11 -33.25 -9.21
C GLU A 204 -5.88 -33.15 -7.68
N ILE A 205 -4.63 -32.99 -7.23
CA ILE A 205 -4.32 -32.74 -5.81
C ILE A 205 -5.02 -31.46 -5.33
N SER A 206 -4.87 -30.36 -6.08
CA SER A 206 -5.49 -29.06 -5.75
C SER A 206 -7.01 -29.17 -5.66
N GLN A 207 -7.65 -29.86 -6.61
CA GLN A 207 -9.10 -30.10 -6.59
C GLN A 207 -9.53 -30.96 -5.40
N ALA A 208 -8.73 -31.93 -4.98
CA ALA A 208 -9.04 -32.82 -3.88
C ALA A 208 -8.95 -32.14 -2.50
N VAL A 209 -8.02 -31.20 -2.33
CA VAL A 209 -7.79 -30.53 -1.03
C VAL A 209 -8.32 -29.10 -0.94
N GLN A 210 -8.72 -28.51 -2.08
CA GLN A 210 -9.27 -27.14 -2.20
C GLN A 210 -8.45 -26.12 -1.39
N PRO A 211 -7.18 -25.88 -1.77
CA PRO A 211 -6.30 -25.02 -1.00
C PRO A 211 -6.82 -23.59 -0.93
N LYS A 212 -6.65 -22.96 0.24
CA LYS A 212 -6.90 -21.53 0.40
C LYS A 212 -5.76 -20.68 -0.17
N PHE A 213 -4.54 -21.20 -0.12
CA PHE A 213 -3.38 -20.61 -0.77
C PHE A 213 -2.63 -21.65 -1.60
N THR A 214 -2.41 -21.34 -2.86
CA THR A 214 -1.45 -22.04 -3.71
C THR A 214 -0.21 -21.17 -3.86
N PHE A 215 0.92 -21.62 -3.31
CA PHE A 215 2.19 -20.94 -3.43
C PHE A 215 3.09 -21.61 -4.45
N LEU A 216 3.56 -20.81 -5.40
CA LEU A 216 4.60 -21.23 -6.36
C LEU A 216 5.98 -20.92 -5.79
N VAL A 217 6.79 -21.94 -5.58
CA VAL A 217 8.19 -21.78 -5.17
C VAL A 217 9.07 -21.61 -6.40
N ILE A 218 9.78 -20.50 -6.45
CA ILE A 218 10.72 -20.15 -7.53
C ILE A 218 12.11 -19.99 -6.93
N ASP A 219 13.10 -20.47 -7.66
CA ASP A 219 14.51 -20.22 -7.33
C ASP A 219 14.90 -18.82 -7.81
N ALA A 220 15.43 -18.00 -6.91
CA ALA A 220 15.97 -16.68 -7.18
C ALA A 220 17.00 -16.65 -8.32
N MET A 221 17.71 -17.76 -8.55
CA MET A 221 18.70 -17.91 -9.62
C MET A 221 18.05 -18.16 -10.99
N THR A 222 16.78 -18.55 -11.03
CA THR A 222 16.07 -18.81 -12.29
C THR A 222 15.71 -17.47 -12.92
N GLY A 223 16.48 -17.05 -13.92
CA GLY A 223 16.29 -15.78 -14.63
C GLY A 223 15.02 -15.72 -15.46
N GLN A 224 15.17 -15.53 -16.77
CA GLN A 224 14.04 -15.31 -17.67
C GLN A 224 13.07 -16.51 -17.75
N ASP A 225 13.57 -17.73 -17.56
CA ASP A 225 12.77 -18.96 -17.62
C ASP A 225 11.74 -19.07 -16.47
N ALA A 226 11.97 -18.37 -15.35
CA ALA A 226 11.03 -18.35 -14.24
C ALA A 226 9.67 -17.81 -14.67
N VAL A 227 9.65 -16.87 -15.63
CA VAL A 227 8.43 -16.26 -16.15
C VAL A 227 7.57 -17.28 -16.89
N THR A 228 8.16 -18.02 -17.83
CA THR A 228 7.45 -19.02 -18.66
C THR A 228 6.88 -20.12 -17.79
N VAL A 229 7.69 -20.60 -16.84
CA VAL A 229 7.29 -21.62 -15.87
C VAL A 229 6.12 -21.12 -15.03
N ALA A 230 6.26 -19.92 -14.47
CA ALA A 230 5.25 -19.40 -13.57
C ALA A 230 3.89 -19.21 -14.27
N LYS A 231 3.89 -18.82 -15.56
CA LYS A 231 2.65 -18.73 -16.36
C LYS A 231 1.95 -20.08 -16.49
N SER A 232 2.70 -21.14 -16.85
CA SER A 232 2.14 -22.48 -17.00
C SER A 232 1.50 -23.00 -15.70
N PHE A 233 2.16 -22.74 -14.56
CA PHE A 233 1.59 -23.10 -13.25
C PHE A 233 0.36 -22.25 -12.88
N ASP A 234 0.35 -20.95 -13.18
CA ASP A 234 -0.79 -20.07 -12.88
C ASP A 234 -2.03 -20.46 -13.70
N GLU A 235 -1.85 -20.74 -14.99
CA GLU A 235 -2.92 -21.20 -15.89
C GLU A 235 -3.56 -22.51 -15.41
N THR A 236 -2.78 -23.36 -14.71
CA THR A 236 -3.24 -24.68 -14.27
C THR A 236 -3.84 -24.67 -12.86
N LEU A 237 -3.21 -23.93 -11.93
CA LEU A 237 -3.49 -24.03 -10.49
C LEU A 237 -4.07 -22.75 -9.88
N SER A 238 -4.10 -21.63 -10.61
CA SER A 238 -4.46 -20.30 -10.10
C SER A 238 -3.64 -19.95 -8.85
N ILE A 239 -2.41 -19.50 -9.05
CA ILE A 239 -1.47 -19.20 -7.97
C ILE A 239 -1.95 -17.98 -7.17
N ASP A 240 -1.84 -18.03 -5.85
CA ASP A 240 -2.17 -16.91 -4.96
C ASP A 240 -0.94 -16.05 -4.63
N GLY A 241 0.24 -16.66 -4.59
CA GLY A 241 1.48 -15.95 -4.35
C GLY A 241 2.73 -16.78 -4.66
N VAL A 242 3.87 -16.10 -4.62
CA VAL A 242 5.18 -16.69 -4.94
C VAL A 242 6.06 -16.74 -3.70
N ILE A 243 6.80 -17.83 -3.53
CA ILE A 243 7.85 -17.95 -2.53
C ILE A 243 9.19 -17.94 -3.27
N LEU A 244 10.04 -16.97 -2.94
CA LEU A 244 11.39 -16.89 -3.49
C LEU A 244 12.35 -17.67 -2.61
N SER A 245 13.04 -18.64 -3.20
CA SER A 245 14.06 -19.45 -2.55
C SER A 245 15.47 -19.01 -2.93
N LYS A 246 16.47 -19.39 -2.11
CA LYS A 246 17.90 -19.16 -2.33
C LYS A 246 18.28 -17.68 -2.54
N LEU A 247 17.64 -16.78 -1.80
CA LEU A 247 17.95 -15.33 -1.87
C LEU A 247 19.34 -14.98 -1.31
N ASP A 248 19.93 -15.89 -0.55
CA ASP A 248 21.30 -15.82 -0.01
C ASP A 248 22.38 -16.13 -1.05
N GLY A 249 22.02 -16.76 -2.17
CA GLY A 249 22.97 -17.05 -3.25
C GLY A 249 23.42 -15.80 -4.01
N ASP A 250 24.34 -16.02 -4.95
CA ASP A 250 24.79 -15.04 -5.97
C ASP A 250 23.72 -14.77 -7.05
N ALA A 251 22.45 -14.95 -6.69
CA ALA A 251 21.33 -14.67 -7.55
C ALA A 251 21.25 -13.17 -7.82
N ARG A 252 20.83 -12.77 -9.03
CA ARG A 252 20.90 -11.37 -9.46
C ARG A 252 19.65 -10.53 -9.20
N GLY A 253 18.59 -11.09 -8.60
CA GLY A 253 17.37 -10.31 -8.33
C GLY A 253 16.28 -10.45 -9.40
N GLY A 254 16.65 -10.76 -10.64
CA GLY A 254 15.79 -10.60 -11.82
C GLY A 254 14.53 -11.45 -11.83
N ALA A 255 14.59 -12.66 -11.28
CA ALA A 255 13.45 -13.57 -11.16
C ALA A 255 12.27 -12.93 -10.40
N ALA A 256 12.58 -12.34 -9.23
CA ALA A 256 11.60 -11.71 -8.34
C ALA A 256 10.84 -10.59 -9.04
N LEU A 257 11.60 -9.71 -9.71
CA LEU A 257 11.09 -8.54 -10.42
C LEU A 257 10.27 -8.93 -11.66
N SER A 258 10.63 -10.04 -12.32
CA SER A 258 10.00 -10.44 -13.58
C SER A 258 8.70 -11.21 -13.36
N VAL A 259 8.63 -12.05 -12.32
CA VAL A 259 7.50 -12.95 -12.09
C VAL A 259 6.23 -12.17 -11.72
N LYS A 260 6.33 -11.17 -10.84
CA LYS A 260 5.16 -10.35 -10.46
C LYS A 260 4.60 -9.57 -11.64
N GLN A 261 5.45 -8.91 -12.43
CA GLN A 261 4.99 -8.10 -13.56
C GLN A 261 4.19 -8.93 -14.56
N VAL A 262 4.52 -10.21 -14.68
CA VAL A 262 3.94 -11.10 -15.67
C VAL A 262 2.76 -11.89 -15.14
N LEU A 263 2.82 -12.38 -13.90
CA LEU A 263 1.71 -13.13 -13.28
C LEU A 263 0.66 -12.24 -12.61
N GLY A 264 1.02 -11.02 -12.24
CA GLY A 264 0.21 -10.17 -11.37
C GLY A 264 0.09 -10.68 -9.93
N LYS A 265 0.72 -11.81 -9.56
CA LYS A 265 0.64 -12.40 -8.22
C LYS A 265 1.73 -11.88 -7.28
N PRO A 266 1.41 -11.53 -6.02
CA PRO A 266 2.38 -10.99 -5.07
C PRO A 266 3.43 -12.02 -4.66
N ILE A 267 4.62 -11.54 -4.28
CA ILE A 267 5.60 -12.35 -3.57
C ILE A 267 5.16 -12.43 -2.11
N ALA A 268 4.93 -13.64 -1.61
CA ALA A 268 4.42 -13.90 -0.26
C ALA A 268 5.55 -14.02 0.76
N PHE A 269 6.58 -14.79 0.42
CA PHE A 269 7.69 -15.10 1.32
C PHE A 269 9.04 -15.13 0.61
N ALA A 270 10.08 -14.92 1.40
CA ALA A 270 11.47 -14.93 1.02
C ALA A 270 12.26 -15.90 1.91
N SER A 271 12.97 -16.85 1.30
CA SER A 271 13.93 -17.72 1.99
C SER A 271 15.34 -17.19 1.76
N THR A 272 15.98 -16.75 2.84
CA THR A 272 17.27 -16.04 2.88
C THR A 272 18.42 -16.91 3.40
N GLY A 273 18.30 -18.23 3.32
CA GLY A 273 19.30 -19.16 3.81
C GLY A 273 18.85 -20.61 3.71
N GLU A 274 19.71 -21.56 4.08
CA GLU A 274 19.32 -22.97 4.15
C GLU A 274 18.62 -23.34 5.48
N LYS A 275 18.94 -22.62 6.56
CA LYS A 275 18.39 -22.88 7.89
C LYS A 275 16.88 -22.65 7.93
N LEU A 276 16.20 -23.38 8.83
CA LEU A 276 14.73 -23.36 8.95
C LEU A 276 14.16 -22.04 9.50
N ASP A 277 14.99 -21.21 10.12
CA ASP A 277 14.66 -19.86 10.60
C ASP A 277 14.92 -18.77 9.53
N ALA A 278 15.66 -19.08 8.47
CA ALA A 278 15.92 -18.16 7.35
C ALA A 278 14.73 -18.10 6.38
N PHE A 279 13.59 -17.64 6.88
CA PHE A 279 12.33 -17.51 6.15
C PHE A 279 11.51 -16.36 6.69
N GLU A 280 11.19 -15.39 5.84
CA GLU A 280 10.46 -14.19 6.22
C GLU A 280 9.33 -13.87 5.24
N GLN A 281 8.33 -13.15 5.73
CA GLN A 281 7.29 -12.60 4.87
C GLN A 281 7.89 -11.49 4.00
N PHE A 282 7.51 -11.46 2.74
CA PHE A 282 8.11 -10.54 1.78
C PHE A 282 7.47 -9.15 1.88
N HIS A 283 8.30 -8.12 2.05
CA HIS A 283 7.91 -6.73 2.15
C HIS A 283 8.49 -5.92 0.97
N PRO A 284 7.70 -5.66 -0.09
CA PRO A 284 8.18 -5.01 -1.32
C PRO A 284 8.80 -3.62 -1.09
N ASP A 285 8.20 -2.82 -0.20
CA ASP A 285 8.65 -1.49 0.22
C ASP A 285 10.06 -1.52 0.82
N ARG A 286 10.30 -2.45 1.76
CA ARG A 286 11.60 -2.61 2.42
C ARG A 286 12.65 -3.12 1.44
N MET A 287 12.25 -4.02 0.54
CA MET A 287 13.15 -4.59 -0.47
C MET A 287 13.55 -3.57 -1.52
N ALA A 288 12.62 -2.75 -2.04
CA ALA A 288 12.94 -1.65 -2.95
C ALA A 288 13.86 -0.62 -2.29
N SER A 289 13.59 -0.26 -1.03
CA SER A 289 14.42 0.66 -0.25
C SER A 289 15.83 0.14 -0.04
N ARG A 290 15.97 -1.17 0.23
CA ARG A 290 17.27 -1.86 0.34
C ARG A 290 17.98 -1.90 -1.01
N ILE A 291 17.27 -2.20 -2.09
CA ILE A 291 17.81 -2.18 -3.46
C ILE A 291 18.39 -0.81 -3.77
N LEU A 292 17.72 0.29 -3.42
CA LEU A 292 18.22 1.62 -3.72
C LEU A 292 19.32 2.09 -2.76
N GLY A 293 19.58 1.39 -1.65
CA GLY A 293 20.57 1.79 -0.66
C GLY A 293 20.27 3.14 0.01
N MET A 294 18.98 3.53 0.02
CA MET A 294 18.54 4.90 0.35
C MET A 294 17.31 4.93 1.29
N GLY A 295 17.20 3.97 2.21
CA GLY A 295 16.08 3.91 3.17
C GLY A 295 15.88 5.21 3.98
N ASP A 296 16.98 5.81 4.42
CA ASP A 296 16.94 7.07 5.18
C ASP A 296 16.48 8.25 4.31
N MET A 297 16.82 8.27 3.02
CA MET A 297 16.44 9.34 2.11
C MET A 297 14.97 9.29 1.71
N LEU A 298 14.44 8.09 1.47
CA LEU A 298 13.01 7.90 1.21
C LEU A 298 12.17 8.37 2.40
N THR A 299 12.63 8.05 3.61
CA THR A 299 12.01 8.55 4.85
C THR A 299 12.03 10.09 4.91
N LEU A 300 13.15 10.73 4.52
CA LEU A 300 13.23 12.20 4.44
C LEU A 300 12.32 12.81 3.37
N ILE A 301 12.19 12.15 2.21
CA ILE A 301 11.28 12.55 1.12
C ILE A 301 9.83 12.49 1.61
N GLU A 302 9.42 11.40 2.25
CA GLU A 302 8.08 11.26 2.83
C GLU A 302 7.80 12.31 3.92
N GLN A 303 8.79 12.61 4.77
CA GLN A 303 8.66 13.64 5.79
C GLN A 303 8.52 15.04 5.17
N ALA A 304 9.30 15.34 4.13
CA ALA A 304 9.21 16.62 3.41
C ALA A 304 7.83 16.81 2.77
N GLU A 305 7.26 15.78 2.16
CA GLU A 305 5.89 15.83 1.61
C GLU A 305 4.84 16.03 2.71
N LYS A 306 4.94 15.29 3.83
CA LYS A 306 4.03 15.45 4.98
C LYS A 306 4.09 16.86 5.57
N VAL A 307 5.28 17.45 5.70
CA VAL A 307 5.45 18.82 6.19
C VAL A 307 4.84 19.80 5.20
N PHE A 308 5.09 19.64 3.90
CA PHE A 308 4.55 20.52 2.87
C PHE A 308 3.02 20.44 2.74
N GLU A 309 2.44 19.24 2.88
CA GLU A 309 0.98 19.06 2.96
C GLU A 309 0.40 19.74 4.19
N LYS A 310 1.08 19.63 5.34
CA LYS A 310 0.69 20.31 6.56
C LYS A 310 0.79 21.83 6.43
N GLU A 311 1.86 22.37 5.83
CA GLU A 311 2.02 23.80 5.57
C GLU A 311 0.95 24.33 4.62
N LYS A 312 0.60 23.57 3.56
CA LYS A 312 -0.53 23.92 2.68
C LYS A 312 -1.86 23.91 3.44
N ALA A 313 -2.09 22.91 4.28
CA ALA A 313 -3.30 22.83 5.10
C ALA A 313 -3.35 23.99 6.12
N GLU A 314 -2.24 24.35 6.74
CA GLU A 314 -2.12 25.47 7.67
C GLU A 314 -2.25 26.82 6.98
N ALA A 315 -1.67 27.01 5.80
CA ALA A 315 -1.84 28.23 5.00
C ALA A 315 -3.29 28.39 4.53
N THR A 316 -3.95 27.29 4.15
CA THR A 316 -5.38 27.28 3.82
C THR A 316 -6.21 27.61 5.05
N ALA A 317 -5.89 27.03 6.21
CA ALA A 317 -6.57 27.32 7.48
C ALA A 317 -6.32 28.76 7.96
N ALA A 318 -5.13 29.32 7.76
CA ALA A 318 -4.78 30.69 8.10
C ALA A 318 -5.56 31.69 7.24
N LYS A 319 -5.67 31.46 5.92
CA LYS A 319 -6.55 32.24 5.04
C LYS A 319 -8.02 32.18 5.45
N MET A 320 -8.49 31.01 5.92
CA MET A 320 -9.84 30.87 6.48
C MET A 320 -10.03 31.67 7.77
N LEU A 321 -9.00 31.76 8.61
CA LEU A 321 -9.01 32.51 9.88
C LEU A 321 -8.90 34.03 9.68
N GLU A 322 -8.17 34.50 8.67
CA GLU A 322 -8.00 35.92 8.33
C GLU A 322 -9.24 36.54 7.66
N GLY A 323 -10.25 35.73 7.32
CA GLY A 323 -11.54 36.21 6.81
C GLY A 323 -11.58 36.45 5.29
N GLU A 324 -10.55 36.04 4.57
CA GLU A 324 -10.47 36.08 3.10
C GLU A 324 -11.01 34.79 2.46
N PHE A 325 -12.05 34.19 3.03
CA PHE A 325 -12.71 33.03 2.42
C PHE A 325 -13.57 33.50 1.23
N THR A 326 -13.19 33.10 0.01
CA THR A 326 -13.85 33.45 -1.26
C THR A 326 -14.61 32.25 -1.85
N LEU A 327 -15.43 32.49 -2.88
CA LEU A 327 -16.09 31.40 -3.61
C LEU A 327 -15.10 30.55 -4.43
N GLU A 328 -13.92 31.08 -4.74
CA GLU A 328 -12.84 30.32 -5.39
C GLU A 328 -12.30 29.26 -4.42
N ASP A 329 -12.01 29.64 -3.17
CA ASP A 329 -11.54 28.72 -2.13
C ASP A 329 -12.60 27.64 -1.82
N PHE A 330 -13.88 28.04 -1.82
CA PHE A 330 -14.99 27.09 -1.65
C PHE A 330 -15.08 26.09 -2.81
N LEU A 331 -14.82 26.53 -4.04
CA LEU A 331 -14.78 25.65 -5.21
C LEU A 331 -13.62 24.65 -5.12
N GLU A 332 -12.43 25.11 -4.72
CA GLU A 332 -11.26 24.23 -4.53
C GLU A 332 -11.55 23.14 -3.49
N GLN A 333 -12.21 23.49 -2.37
CA GLN A 333 -12.59 22.51 -1.36
C GLN A 333 -13.63 21.50 -1.87
N LEU A 334 -14.64 21.95 -2.62
CA LEU A 334 -15.62 21.03 -3.23
C LEU A 334 -14.94 20.04 -4.21
N GLN A 335 -13.93 20.49 -4.95
CA GLN A 335 -13.18 19.65 -5.86
C GLN A 335 -12.26 18.66 -5.14
N GLN A 336 -11.66 19.05 -4.02
CA GLN A 336 -10.90 18.15 -3.16
C GLN A 336 -11.80 17.05 -2.57
N LEU A 337 -12.99 17.41 -2.09
CA LEU A 337 -13.97 16.44 -1.59
C LEU A 337 -14.42 15.47 -2.69
N LYS A 338 -14.59 15.95 -3.93
CA LYS A 338 -14.90 15.11 -5.10
C LYS A 338 -13.76 14.14 -5.45
N LYS A 339 -12.50 14.55 -5.30
CA LYS A 339 -11.32 13.70 -5.53
C LYS A 339 -11.18 12.56 -4.52
N MET A 340 -11.71 12.72 -3.31
CA MET A 340 -11.67 11.67 -2.27
C MET A 340 -12.76 10.60 -2.41
N GLY A 341 -13.69 10.73 -3.37
CA GLY A 341 -14.79 9.78 -3.57
C GLY A 341 -15.88 9.87 -2.50
N SER A 342 -17.00 9.16 -2.73
CA SER A 342 -18.29 9.30 -2.02
C SER A 342 -18.16 9.58 -0.52
N LEU A 343 -18.69 10.73 -0.09
CA LEU A 343 -18.74 11.28 1.27
C LEU A 343 -19.36 10.36 2.34
N GLN A 344 -19.80 9.17 1.97
CA GLN A 344 -20.43 8.18 2.84
C GLN A 344 -19.47 7.60 3.90
N GLY A 345 -18.16 7.50 3.60
CA GLY A 345 -17.19 6.89 4.51
C GLY A 345 -16.66 7.81 5.62
N VAL A 346 -16.51 9.10 5.34
CA VAL A 346 -15.78 10.04 6.22
C VAL A 346 -16.68 10.67 7.29
N MET A 347 -17.96 10.91 6.97
CA MET A 347 -18.90 11.58 7.88
C MET A 347 -19.37 10.68 9.04
N GLY A 348 -19.22 9.35 8.90
CA GLY A 348 -19.58 8.37 9.93
C GLY A 348 -18.61 8.29 11.12
N MET A 349 -17.38 8.82 10.98
CA MET A 349 -16.31 8.70 11.99
C MET A 349 -16.06 9.98 12.79
N MET A 350 -16.77 11.08 12.51
CA MET A 350 -16.53 12.37 13.15
C MET A 350 -17.33 12.51 14.47
N PRO A 351 -16.68 12.61 15.65
CA PRO A 351 -17.38 12.78 16.93
C PRO A 351 -18.02 14.18 17.03
N GLY A 352 -19.28 14.25 17.47
CA GLY A 352 -19.98 15.51 17.77
C GLY A 352 -21.06 15.99 16.78
N ILE A 353 -21.32 15.27 15.68
CA ILE A 353 -22.41 15.62 14.75
C ILE A 353 -23.76 15.04 15.24
N PRO A 354 -24.86 15.84 15.29
CA PRO A 354 -26.21 15.37 15.62
C PRO A 354 -26.63 14.18 14.74
N LYS A 355 -27.31 13.17 15.32
CA LYS A 355 -27.75 11.95 14.62
C LYS A 355 -28.53 12.22 13.32
N GLU A 356 -29.21 13.36 13.25
CA GLU A 356 -30.05 13.78 12.11
C GLU A 356 -29.22 14.17 10.87
N MET A 357 -27.99 14.64 11.06
CA MET A 357 -27.08 15.01 9.96
C MET A 357 -26.26 13.83 9.41
N LYS A 358 -26.31 12.66 10.08
CA LYS A 358 -25.58 11.44 9.66
C LYS A 358 -26.19 10.74 8.45
N ASN A 359 -27.45 11.03 8.13
CA ASN A 359 -28.21 10.39 7.05
C ASN A 359 -28.53 11.32 5.88
N ALA A 360 -27.97 12.53 5.86
CA ALA A 360 -28.14 13.45 4.73
C ALA A 360 -27.34 12.94 3.53
N GLN A 361 -28.01 12.28 2.58
CA GLN A 361 -27.44 12.03 1.27
C GLN A 361 -27.21 13.39 0.61
N ILE A 362 -25.95 13.78 0.44
CA ILE A 362 -25.60 14.86 -0.50
C ILE A 362 -25.53 14.17 -1.87
N PRO A 363 -26.50 14.38 -2.78
CA PRO A 363 -26.45 13.77 -4.10
C PRO A 363 -25.25 14.33 -4.86
N ASP A 364 -24.45 13.48 -5.50
CA ASP A 364 -23.30 13.90 -6.34
C ASP A 364 -23.69 14.94 -7.41
N ASP A 365 -24.96 14.92 -7.85
CA ASP A 365 -25.53 15.91 -8.77
C ASP A 365 -25.60 17.33 -8.20
N GLN A 366 -25.69 17.51 -6.88
CA GLN A 366 -25.68 18.83 -6.26
C GLN A 366 -24.29 19.48 -6.28
N VAL A 367 -23.23 18.68 -6.16
CA VAL A 367 -21.84 19.18 -6.25
C VAL A 367 -21.57 19.69 -7.66
N LYS A 368 -21.93 18.91 -8.69
CA LYS A 368 -21.77 19.33 -10.10
C LYS A 368 -22.57 20.60 -10.43
N ARG A 369 -23.80 20.72 -9.93
CA ARG A 369 -24.62 21.94 -10.11
C ARG A 369 -23.98 23.15 -9.44
N THR A 370 -23.40 22.97 -8.26
CA THR A 370 -22.70 24.03 -7.54
C THR A 370 -21.44 24.49 -8.27
N GLU A 371 -20.63 23.54 -8.77
CA GLU A 371 -19.46 23.84 -9.62
C GLU A 371 -19.88 24.66 -10.86
N ALA A 372 -20.93 24.24 -11.57
CA ALA A 372 -21.43 24.94 -12.76
C ALA A 372 -21.86 26.38 -12.46
N ILE A 373 -22.51 26.62 -11.32
CA ILE A 373 -22.90 27.97 -10.87
C ILE A 373 -21.66 28.84 -10.61
N ILE A 374 -20.66 28.32 -9.89
CA ILE A 374 -19.44 29.09 -9.57
C ILE A 374 -18.61 29.37 -10.82
N TYR A 375 -18.50 28.41 -11.74
CA TYR A 375 -17.81 28.60 -13.01
C TYR A 375 -18.46 29.68 -13.89
N SER A 376 -19.76 29.91 -13.75
CA SER A 376 -20.52 30.95 -14.46
C SER A 376 -20.35 32.37 -13.88
N MET A 377 -19.58 32.51 -12.80
CA MET A 377 -19.22 33.79 -12.19
C MET A 377 -17.89 34.32 -12.74
N THR A 378 -17.72 35.64 -12.72
CA THR A 378 -16.42 36.27 -13.01
C THR A 378 -15.47 36.15 -11.81
N PRO A 379 -14.15 36.25 -11.99
CA PRO A 379 -13.19 36.22 -10.88
C PRO A 379 -13.49 37.27 -9.80
N GLN A 380 -13.98 38.45 -10.20
CA GLN A 380 -14.37 39.53 -9.29
C GLN A 380 -15.59 39.15 -8.44
N GLU A 381 -16.56 38.44 -9.01
CA GLU A 381 -17.76 37.97 -8.29
C GLU A 381 -17.42 36.80 -7.36
N ARG A 382 -16.45 35.95 -7.71
CA ARG A 382 -15.97 34.87 -6.84
C ARG A 382 -15.22 35.41 -5.62
N ALA A 383 -14.36 36.41 -5.83
CA ALA A 383 -13.66 37.11 -4.74
C ALA A 383 -14.62 37.92 -3.85
N ARG A 384 -15.65 38.55 -4.44
CA ARG A 384 -16.62 39.38 -3.72
C ARG A 384 -18.06 39.00 -4.07
N PRO A 385 -18.63 37.99 -3.39
CA PRO A 385 -20.00 37.52 -3.65
C PRO A 385 -21.08 38.55 -3.35
N GLU A 386 -20.75 39.59 -2.60
CA GLU A 386 -21.62 40.73 -2.27
C GLU A 386 -21.99 41.56 -3.51
N LEU A 387 -21.19 41.46 -4.58
CA LEU A 387 -21.46 42.14 -5.86
C LEU A 387 -22.55 41.45 -6.70
N ILE A 388 -23.02 40.26 -6.29
CA ILE A 388 -23.97 39.45 -7.06
C ILE A 388 -25.40 39.99 -6.88
N ASP A 389 -25.74 40.99 -7.71
CA ASP A 389 -27.07 41.58 -7.85
C ASP A 389 -28.05 40.71 -8.66
N GLY A 390 -29.30 41.15 -8.78
CA GLY A 390 -30.35 40.41 -9.50
C GLY A 390 -30.04 40.17 -10.99
N SER A 391 -29.39 41.11 -11.66
CA SER A 391 -29.01 40.99 -13.08
C SER A 391 -27.92 39.92 -13.26
N ARG A 392 -26.91 39.94 -12.39
CA ARG A 392 -25.83 38.94 -12.38
C ARG A 392 -26.35 37.54 -12.07
N ARG A 393 -27.34 37.39 -11.18
CA ARG A 393 -27.96 36.09 -10.89
C ARG A 393 -28.66 35.49 -12.10
N VAL A 394 -29.35 36.32 -12.90
CA VAL A 394 -29.98 35.88 -14.16
C VAL A 394 -28.93 35.45 -15.19
N ARG A 395 -27.80 36.15 -15.26
CA ARG A 395 -26.68 35.77 -16.13
C ARG A 395 -26.05 34.44 -15.70
N ILE A 396 -25.76 34.28 -14.41
CA ILE A 396 -25.15 33.09 -13.82
C ILE A 396 -26.08 31.88 -13.98
N SER A 397 -27.38 32.03 -13.74
CA SER A 397 -28.35 30.94 -13.89
C SER A 397 -28.44 30.47 -15.34
N LYS A 398 -28.45 31.39 -16.32
CA LYS A 398 -28.41 31.07 -17.75
C LYS A 398 -27.11 30.37 -18.15
N GLY A 399 -25.96 30.83 -17.66
CA GLY A 399 -24.66 30.25 -17.98
C GLY A 399 -24.43 28.85 -17.39
N SER A 400 -25.02 28.58 -16.22
CA SER A 400 -24.87 27.30 -15.51
C SER A 400 -25.98 26.28 -15.82
N GLY A 401 -27.01 26.67 -16.59
CA GLY A 401 -28.18 25.83 -16.83
C GLY A 401 -29.03 25.57 -15.58
N THR A 402 -28.97 26.48 -14.59
CA THR A 402 -29.68 26.37 -13.30
C THR A 402 -30.75 27.46 -13.15
N THR A 403 -31.50 27.43 -12.06
CA THR A 403 -32.50 28.47 -11.77
C THR A 403 -31.90 29.62 -10.95
N VAL A 404 -32.51 30.80 -11.03
CA VAL A 404 -32.14 31.94 -10.17
C VAL A 404 -32.28 31.60 -8.68
N ALA A 405 -33.21 30.71 -8.33
CA ALA A 405 -33.38 30.22 -6.96
C ALA A 405 -32.17 29.40 -6.47
N ASP A 406 -31.57 28.58 -7.34
CA ASP A 406 -30.37 27.81 -7.03
C ASP A 406 -29.16 28.72 -6.75
N VAL A 407 -28.99 29.75 -7.58
CA VAL A 407 -27.93 30.77 -7.40
C VAL A 407 -28.13 31.53 -6.08
N ASN A 408 -29.38 31.92 -5.76
CA ASN A 408 -29.70 32.57 -4.49
C ASN A 408 -29.38 31.69 -3.28
N ARG A 409 -29.72 30.40 -3.37
CA ARG A 409 -29.46 29.43 -2.31
C ARG A 409 -27.96 29.29 -2.04
N LEU A 410 -27.15 29.19 -3.09
CA LEU A 410 -25.70 29.08 -2.98
C LEU A 410 -25.08 30.32 -2.32
N VAL A 411 -25.43 31.52 -2.82
CA VAL A 411 -24.90 32.78 -2.27
C VAL A 411 -25.30 32.96 -0.80
N LYS A 412 -26.51 32.56 -0.43
CA LYS A 412 -26.98 32.61 0.96
C LYS A 412 -26.21 31.64 1.85
N GLN A 413 -26.06 30.38 1.43
CA GLN A 413 -25.29 29.36 2.16
C GLN A 413 -23.83 29.77 2.35
N PHE A 414 -23.21 30.34 1.32
CA PHE A 414 -21.85 30.86 1.40
C PHE A 414 -21.75 32.04 2.40
N SER A 415 -22.71 32.97 2.37
CA SER A 415 -22.74 34.11 3.32
C SER A 415 -22.89 33.67 4.77
N GLU A 416 -23.74 32.66 5.04
CA GLU A 416 -23.93 32.08 6.37
C GLU A 416 -22.66 31.38 6.86
N MET A 417 -22.01 30.61 5.99
CA MET A 417 -20.73 29.96 6.31
C MET A 417 -19.62 30.98 6.56
N LYS A 418 -19.51 32.03 5.75
CA LYS A 418 -18.54 33.13 5.95
C LYS A 418 -18.77 33.85 7.30
N LYS A 419 -20.03 34.04 7.72
CA LYS A 419 -20.36 34.60 9.04
C LYS A 419 -19.94 33.68 10.18
N MET A 420 -20.19 32.37 10.05
CA MET A 420 -19.79 31.37 11.04
C MET A 420 -18.26 31.30 11.18
N MET A 421 -17.53 31.29 10.06
CA MET A 421 -16.05 31.30 10.07
C MET A 421 -15.49 32.55 10.74
N LYS A 422 -16.07 33.73 10.46
CA LYS A 422 -15.66 34.99 11.11
C LYS A 422 -15.88 34.95 12.63
N GLN A 423 -16.95 34.31 13.10
CA GLN A 423 -17.22 34.12 14.53
C GLN A 423 -16.28 33.10 15.18
N MET A 424 -15.86 32.06 14.44
CA MET A 424 -14.93 31.04 14.92
C MET A 424 -13.48 31.55 14.97
N GLY A 425 -13.04 32.29 13.94
CA GLY A 425 -11.73 32.97 13.90
C GLY A 425 -11.57 34.05 14.96
N GLY A 426 -12.67 34.72 15.35
CA GLY A 426 -12.67 35.72 16.42
C GLY A 426 -12.53 35.17 17.84
N LYS A 427 -12.84 33.88 18.08
CA LYS A 427 -12.71 33.23 19.40
C LYS A 427 -11.49 32.32 19.55
N GLY A 428 -10.87 31.88 18.46
CA GLY A 428 -9.63 31.07 18.48
C GLY A 428 -8.35 31.88 18.71
N ALA A 429 -8.36 33.19 18.42
CA ALA A 429 -7.18 34.05 18.52
C ALA A 429 -6.79 34.48 19.95
N LEU A 430 -7.62 34.18 20.97
CA LEU A 430 -7.35 34.53 22.38
C LEU A 430 -6.98 33.33 23.29
N GLY A 431 -6.86 32.11 22.73
CA GLY A 431 -6.56 30.90 23.52
C GLY A 431 -5.11 30.40 23.50
N GLY A 432 -4.23 30.98 22.67
CA GLY A 432 -2.92 30.38 22.36
C GLY A 432 -1.67 31.05 22.94
N LYS A 433 -1.80 32.11 23.78
CA LYS A 433 -0.64 32.82 24.34
C LYS A 433 -0.72 32.91 25.87
N ARG A 434 -0.25 31.86 26.55
CA ARG A 434 0.40 31.99 27.85
C ARG A 434 1.18 30.73 28.22
N GLY A 435 2.42 30.68 27.74
CA GLY A 435 3.40 29.66 28.10
C GLY A 435 4.81 30.22 28.06
N LYS A 436 5.16 31.10 29.00
CA LYS A 436 6.52 31.28 29.54
C LYS A 436 6.49 32.26 30.71
N GLY A 437 7.26 31.93 31.73
CA GLY A 437 7.03 32.38 33.10
C GLY A 437 7.52 33.79 33.43
N SER A 438 7.05 34.28 34.57
CA SER A 438 7.87 35.01 35.52
C SER A 438 7.26 34.90 36.91
N LYS A 439 8.16 34.77 37.87
CA LYS A 439 7.89 34.78 39.31
C LYS A 439 7.27 36.11 39.78
N SER A 440 6.70 35.99 40.97
CA SER A 440 6.63 36.97 42.07
C SER A 440 5.61 38.12 42.03
N SER A 441 4.94 38.20 43.18
CA SER A 441 4.51 39.39 43.93
C SER A 441 3.11 39.95 43.70
N GLY A 442 2.31 39.91 44.79
CA GLY A 442 1.33 40.94 45.14
C GLY A 442 -0.14 40.63 44.82
N MET A 443 -0.85 39.96 45.74
CA MET A 443 -2.29 40.20 45.90
C MET A 443 -2.49 41.41 46.82
N PRO A 444 -3.32 42.39 46.45
CA PRO A 444 -3.94 43.29 47.40
C PRO A 444 -5.20 42.65 47.99
N ASP A 445 -5.24 42.65 49.32
CA ASP A 445 -6.41 42.41 50.15
C ASP A 445 -7.56 43.35 49.73
N ASP A 446 -8.65 42.81 49.18
CA ASP A 446 -10.00 43.41 49.31
C ASP A 446 -11.13 42.57 48.70
N LEU A 447 -11.23 41.28 49.06
CA LEU A 447 -12.45 40.51 48.75
C LEU A 447 -12.85 39.50 49.84
N ALA A 448 -12.30 39.63 51.05
CA ALA A 448 -12.67 38.85 52.23
C ALA A 448 -13.57 39.62 53.22
N ALA A 449 -13.84 40.90 52.97
CA ALA A 449 -14.66 41.75 53.85
C ALA A 449 -16.15 41.85 53.46
N ALA A 450 -16.58 41.22 52.36
CA ALA A 450 -17.94 41.35 51.84
C ALA A 450 -18.95 40.27 52.31
N LEU A 451 -18.52 39.27 53.11
CA LEU A 451 -19.39 38.15 53.51
C LEU A 451 -19.30 37.79 55.01
N GLY A 452 -18.98 38.78 55.85
CA GLY A 452 -18.95 38.63 57.29
C GLY A 452 -20.34 38.63 57.95
N SER A 453 -20.83 37.43 58.26
CA SER A 453 -21.51 37.08 59.52
C SER A 453 -22.88 37.69 59.83
N ARG A 454 -23.88 36.82 60.04
CA ARG A 454 -24.47 36.51 61.37
C ARG A 454 -25.81 35.82 61.17
N LEU A 455 -25.93 34.60 61.70
CA LEU A 455 -27.01 34.17 62.59
C LEU A 455 -26.56 32.85 63.23
N GLY A 456 -26.25 32.91 64.53
CA GLY A 456 -26.07 31.72 65.38
C GLY A 456 -27.41 31.27 65.98
N PRO A 457 -27.42 30.73 67.21
CA PRO A 457 -27.03 29.35 67.50
C PRO A 457 -28.18 28.55 68.14
N ARG A 458 -28.24 27.24 67.88
CA ARG A 458 -28.50 26.17 68.87
C ARG A 458 -28.28 24.81 68.24
#